data_AF-A0A973CN61-F1
#
_entry.id   AF-A0A973CN61-F1
#
_cell.length_a   1.000
_cell.length_b   1.000
_cell.length_c   1.000
_cell.angle_alpha   90.00
_cell.angle_beta   90.00
_cell.angle_gamma   90.00
#
_symmetry.space_group_name_H-M   'P 1'
#
loop_
_entity.id
_entity.type
_entity.pdbx_description
1 polymer ?
#
loop_
_entity_poly.entity_id
_entity_poly.type
_entity_poly.pdbx_seq_one_letter_code
_entity_poly.pdbx_strand_id
1 'polypeptide(L)'
;MLKRPLLVYLICISSVLWGQDIKEEATPYYDGYDSVTGNISKVDDVRVADRTPLFDNAPFLSLRSTGELVLGKKWCTGGKGASPGFSANHSFFLKSRGKFYYLSTHKKDKKLLLSSASDCLLFRWDVTIENGKKLIDIYNIRNEMSLAKYKEIGTALQKLNEKIKIPLNVNLKKAHVISESKLRYILFEGIAYNRYSNYIYKYSLKIGPYIFIHNQEKLIIGPKRIEHTEFEGYKGNGLMNDTEPFTVSPEIAKVKKAKYDKYMEFQKLVLKFLKE
;
A
#
# COMPACT_ATOMS: atom_id res chain seq x y z
N MET A 1 -3.21 21.80 -17.32
CA MET A 1 -1.96 21.03 -17.05
C MET A 1 -1.84 20.77 -15.55
N LEU A 2 -2.30 19.61 -15.06
CA LEU A 2 -2.07 19.15 -13.69
C LEU A 2 -1.83 17.65 -13.76
N LYS A 3 -0.55 17.27 -13.70
CA LYS A 3 -0.10 15.88 -13.56
C LYS A 3 -0.47 15.42 -12.15
N ARG A 4 -1.33 14.42 -12.02
CA ARG A 4 -1.49 13.65 -10.77
C ARG A 4 -0.54 12.46 -10.82
N PRO A 5 0.55 12.43 -10.04
CA PRO A 5 1.26 11.19 -9.78
C PRO A 5 0.54 10.38 -8.69
N LEU A 6 0.93 9.10 -8.62
CA LEU A 6 0.46 8.07 -7.70
C LEU A 6 0.01 8.58 -6.32
N LEU A 7 -1.14 8.08 -5.89
CA LEU A 7 -1.58 8.11 -4.51
C LEU A 7 -0.57 7.29 -3.66
N VAL A 8 0.43 7.99 -3.12
CA VAL A 8 1.22 7.52 -1.99
C VAL A 8 0.28 7.58 -0.79
N TYR A 9 -0.06 6.45 -0.18
CA TYR A 9 -0.61 6.48 1.17
C TYR A 9 0.54 6.83 2.12
N LEU A 10 0.78 8.13 2.23
CA LEU A 10 1.67 8.74 3.20
C LEU A 10 0.82 8.94 4.47
N ILE A 11 0.93 8.06 5.46
CA ILE A 11 0.58 8.47 6.83
C ILE A 11 1.84 9.15 7.37
N CYS A 12 2.04 10.41 6.98
CA CYS A 12 2.96 11.29 7.68
C CYS A 12 2.23 11.83 8.92
N ILE A 13 2.59 11.34 10.09
CA ILE A 13 2.33 12.05 11.34
C ILE A 13 3.69 12.50 11.83
N SER A 14 3.99 13.78 11.59
CA SER A 14 5.12 14.45 12.24
C SER A 14 4.87 14.45 13.75
N SER A 15 5.68 13.71 14.49
CA SER A 15 5.99 14.09 15.87
C SER A 15 7.48 14.35 15.94
N VAL A 16 7.78 15.62 16.17
CA VAL A 16 9.11 16.19 16.35
C VAL A 16 9.66 15.64 17.67
N LEU A 17 10.76 14.89 17.63
CA LEU A 17 11.62 14.69 18.78
C LEU A 17 13.03 15.13 18.37
N TRP A 18 13.35 16.36 18.77
CA TRP A 18 14.68 16.94 18.64
C TRP A 18 15.66 16.20 19.55
N GLY A 19 16.92 16.21 19.11
CA GLY A 19 17.99 15.37 19.62
C GLY A 19 18.23 15.48 21.12
N GLN A 20 18.47 14.31 21.70
CA GLN A 20 19.45 14.09 22.76
C GLN A 20 20.06 12.71 22.52
N ASP A 21 21.39 12.65 22.51
CA ASP A 21 22.14 11.41 22.64
C ASP A 21 21.82 10.79 24.01
N ILE A 22 20.85 9.88 24.04
CA ILE A 22 20.55 9.06 25.21
C ILE A 22 20.66 7.61 24.77
N LYS A 23 21.60 6.89 25.39
CA LYS A 23 21.84 5.44 25.28
C LYS A 23 20.70 4.62 25.92
N GLU A 24 19.45 4.90 25.58
CA GLU A 24 18.30 4.07 25.99
C GLU A 24 18.04 3.01 24.91
N GLU A 25 17.93 1.75 25.33
CA GLU A 25 17.57 0.65 24.43
C GLU A 25 16.22 0.93 23.77
N ALA A 26 16.16 0.77 22.43
CA ALA A 26 14.93 0.94 21.69
C ALA A 26 13.85 -0.03 22.20
N THR A 27 12.61 0.47 22.39
CA THR A 27 11.53 -0.34 22.96
C THR A 27 11.24 -1.57 22.11
N PRO A 28 11.06 -2.76 22.71
CA PRO A 28 10.80 -3.99 21.96
C PRO A 28 9.40 -4.03 21.33
N TYR A 29 8.50 -3.16 21.79
CA TYR A 29 7.11 -3.09 21.35
C TYR A 29 6.75 -1.71 20.80
N TYR A 30 5.72 -1.70 19.96
CA TYR A 30 5.01 -0.52 19.51
C TYR A 30 3.71 -0.38 20.32
N ASP A 31 3.41 0.84 20.77
CA ASP A 31 2.28 1.10 21.69
C ASP A 31 0.98 1.53 21.00
N GLY A 32 0.94 1.63 19.67
CA GLY A 32 -0.23 2.15 18.95
C GLY A 32 -0.35 3.68 19.07
N TYR A 33 -0.99 4.34 18.10
CA TYR A 33 -1.34 5.75 18.23
C TYR A 33 -2.48 5.94 19.23
N ASP A 34 -2.31 6.89 20.15
CA ASP A 34 -3.40 7.38 21.01
C ASP A 34 -4.47 8.12 20.20
N SER A 35 -4.04 8.73 19.09
CA SER A 35 -4.88 9.42 18.14
C SER A 35 -4.23 9.43 16.76
N VAL A 36 -4.96 8.99 15.74
CA VAL A 36 -4.56 9.16 14.33
C VAL A 36 -5.29 10.38 13.77
N THR A 37 -4.56 11.31 13.15
CA THR A 37 -5.13 12.43 12.41
C THR A 37 -5.73 11.89 11.10
N GLY A 38 -7.06 11.93 10.99
CA GLY A 38 -7.82 11.34 9.88
C GLY A 38 -8.53 10.05 10.28
N ASN A 39 -9.71 9.81 9.71
CA ASN A 39 -10.56 8.61 9.91
C ASN A 39 -11.36 8.51 11.22
N ILE A 40 -11.63 9.61 11.92
CA ILE A 40 -12.65 9.61 12.97
C ILE A 40 -14.02 9.46 12.30
N SER A 41 -14.75 8.42 12.67
CA SER A 41 -16.10 8.16 12.18
C SER A 41 -17.13 8.57 13.23
N LYS A 42 -18.24 9.17 12.79
CA LYS A 42 -19.46 9.18 13.59
C LYS A 42 -20.07 7.79 13.51
N VAL A 43 -20.34 7.18 14.66
CA VAL A 43 -20.80 5.79 14.78
C VAL A 43 -22.02 5.74 15.69
N ASP A 44 -22.98 4.88 15.36
CA ASP A 44 -24.19 4.61 16.14
C ASP A 44 -24.41 3.10 16.30
N ASP A 45 -25.35 2.68 17.16
CA ASP A 45 -25.62 1.27 17.50
C ASP A 45 -24.34 0.53 17.91
N VAL A 46 -23.58 1.17 18.81
CA VAL A 46 -22.25 0.72 19.26
C VAL A 46 -22.38 -0.43 20.25
N ARG A 47 -21.63 -1.51 20.02
CA ARG A 47 -21.55 -2.68 20.90
C ARG A 47 -20.10 -3.12 21.06
N VAL A 48 -19.71 -3.47 22.28
CA VAL A 48 -18.37 -4.03 22.53
C VAL A 48 -18.24 -5.37 21.80
N ALA A 49 -17.14 -5.56 21.09
CA ALA A 49 -16.82 -6.80 20.40
C ALA A 49 -15.77 -7.56 21.22
N ASP A 50 -16.23 -8.31 22.22
CA ASP A 50 -15.38 -9.15 23.05
C ASP A 50 -14.83 -10.33 22.24
N ARG A 51 -13.52 -10.36 22.04
CA ARG A 51 -12.86 -11.37 21.22
C ARG A 51 -11.37 -11.46 21.51
N THR A 52 -10.89 -12.69 21.59
CA THR A 52 -9.46 -13.03 21.63
C THR A 52 -9.19 -14.20 20.68
N PRO A 53 -8.25 -14.12 19.72
CA PRO A 53 -7.42 -12.95 19.39
C PRO A 53 -8.20 -11.82 18.71
N LEU A 54 -7.68 -10.58 18.79
CA LEU A 54 -8.28 -9.42 18.12
C LEU A 54 -8.29 -9.52 16.59
N PHE A 55 -7.52 -10.38 15.94
CA PHE A 55 -7.63 -10.71 14.51
C PHE A 55 -6.98 -12.06 14.29
N ASP A 56 -7.60 -12.95 13.54
CA ASP A 56 -7.09 -14.31 13.37
C ASP A 56 -5.78 -14.36 12.56
N ASN A 57 -5.58 -13.42 11.63
CA ASN A 57 -4.33 -13.27 10.86
C ASN A 57 -3.28 -12.37 11.51
N ALA A 58 -3.62 -11.72 12.63
CA ALA A 58 -2.70 -10.88 13.39
C ALA A 58 -2.95 -11.04 14.91
N PRO A 59 -2.74 -12.26 15.46
CA PRO A 59 -3.13 -12.58 16.84
C PRO A 59 -2.28 -11.89 17.90
N PHE A 60 -1.15 -11.29 17.50
CA PHE A 60 -0.23 -10.54 18.36
C PHE A 60 -0.67 -9.09 18.59
N LEU A 61 -1.69 -8.60 17.87
CA LEU A 61 -2.22 -7.26 18.10
C LEU A 61 -3.06 -7.26 19.37
N SER A 62 -2.80 -6.26 20.23
CA SER A 62 -3.51 -6.08 21.50
C SER A 62 -4.02 -4.65 21.66
N LEU A 63 -5.08 -4.50 22.46
CA LEU A 63 -5.65 -3.20 22.77
C LEU A 63 -4.74 -2.46 23.76
N ARG A 64 -4.80 -1.12 23.71
CA ARG A 64 -4.30 -0.27 24.79
C ARG A 64 -5.25 -0.35 25.98
N SER A 65 -4.80 0.03 27.16
CA SER A 65 -5.61 0.03 28.39
C SER A 65 -6.91 0.84 28.26
N THR A 66 -6.91 1.88 27.43
CA THR A 66 -8.09 2.74 27.17
C THR A 66 -8.78 2.44 25.84
N GLY A 67 -8.40 1.37 25.15
CA GLY A 67 -8.91 1.00 23.83
C GLY A 67 -9.96 -0.09 23.94
N GLU A 68 -11.02 0.02 23.15
CA GLU A 68 -12.06 -1.01 23.03
C GLU A 68 -12.27 -1.36 21.56
N LEU A 69 -12.32 -2.65 21.24
CA LEU A 69 -12.82 -3.08 19.94
C LEU A 69 -14.35 -3.04 19.98
N VAL A 70 -14.97 -2.36 19.02
CA VAL A 70 -16.43 -2.22 18.96
C VAL A 70 -16.97 -2.52 17.56
N LEU A 71 -18.23 -2.91 17.51
CA LEU A 71 -19.07 -2.96 16.31
C LEU A 71 -20.01 -1.77 16.31
N GLY A 72 -20.22 -1.14 15.16
CA GLY A 72 -21.19 -0.04 15.04
C GLY A 72 -21.54 0.28 13.59
N LYS A 73 -22.56 1.12 13.40
CA LYS A 73 -22.96 1.63 12.08
C LYS A 73 -22.22 2.92 11.78
N LYS A 74 -21.56 2.98 10.62
CA LYS A 74 -20.77 4.15 10.20
C LYS A 74 -21.70 5.21 9.62
N TRP A 75 -21.52 6.48 10.00
CA TRP A 75 -22.13 7.58 9.27
C TRP A 75 -21.49 7.74 7.89
N CYS A 76 -22.31 7.77 6.85
CA CYS A 76 -21.92 7.94 5.46
C CYS A 76 -22.56 9.22 4.92
N THR A 77 -21.77 10.08 4.27
CA THR A 77 -22.25 11.35 3.72
C THR A 77 -23.02 11.21 2.40
N GLY A 78 -23.29 9.98 1.95
CA GLY A 78 -23.90 9.69 0.65
C GLY A 78 -22.97 9.98 -0.54
N GLY A 79 -23.14 9.23 -1.63
CA GLY A 79 -22.67 9.65 -2.95
C GLY A 79 -23.70 10.60 -3.60
N LYS A 80 -23.45 11.05 -4.84
CA LYS A 80 -24.45 11.81 -5.60
C LYS A 80 -25.80 11.07 -5.61
N GLY A 81 -26.85 11.72 -5.10
CA GLY A 81 -28.21 11.18 -5.07
C GLY A 81 -28.57 10.31 -3.87
N ALA A 82 -27.65 10.06 -2.93
CA ALA A 82 -27.94 9.34 -1.69
C ALA A 82 -28.03 10.28 -0.49
N SER A 83 -29.08 10.13 0.32
CA SER A 83 -29.20 10.87 1.58
C SER A 83 -28.10 10.44 2.57
N PRO A 84 -27.47 11.39 3.29
CA PRO A 84 -26.59 11.07 4.39
C PRO A 84 -27.30 10.24 5.45
N GLY A 85 -26.60 9.29 6.05
CA GLY A 85 -27.18 8.41 7.07
C GLY A 85 -26.21 7.35 7.56
N PHE A 86 -26.67 6.54 8.50
CA PHE A 86 -25.89 5.41 9.01
C PHE A 86 -25.95 4.23 8.05
N SER A 87 -24.82 3.52 7.92
CA SER A 87 -24.74 2.29 7.12
C SER A 87 -25.72 1.23 7.62
N ALA A 88 -26.29 0.45 6.70
CA ALA A 88 -27.14 -0.68 7.05
C ALA A 88 -26.37 -1.76 7.84
N ASN A 89 -25.09 -1.96 7.49
CA ASN A 89 -24.23 -2.98 8.08
C ASN A 89 -23.35 -2.40 9.19
N HIS A 90 -23.07 -3.22 10.20
CA HIS A 90 -22.05 -2.94 11.21
C HIS A 90 -20.65 -3.15 10.66
N SER A 91 -19.72 -2.30 11.09
CA SER A 91 -18.28 -2.42 10.85
C SER A 91 -17.52 -2.43 12.17
N PHE A 92 -16.29 -2.93 12.14
CA PHE A 92 -15.41 -2.88 13.31
C PHE A 92 -14.72 -1.51 13.43
N PHE A 93 -14.59 -1.06 14.66
CA PHE A 93 -13.89 0.16 15.02
C PHE A 93 -13.02 -0.07 16.26
N LEU A 94 -11.91 0.66 16.33
CA LEU A 94 -11.24 0.90 17.60
C LEU A 94 -11.87 2.15 18.23
N LYS A 95 -12.45 2.01 19.43
CA LYS A 95 -12.85 3.14 20.26
C LYS A 95 -11.68 3.49 21.18
N SER A 96 -11.18 4.72 21.10
CA SER A 96 -10.11 5.23 21.96
C SER A 96 -10.38 6.70 22.29
N ARG A 97 -10.34 7.06 23.58
CA ARG A 97 -10.59 8.43 24.08
C ARG A 97 -11.87 9.07 23.51
N GLY A 98 -12.95 8.28 23.43
CA GLY A 98 -14.25 8.72 22.92
C GLY A 98 -14.35 8.87 21.39
N LYS A 99 -13.29 8.54 20.64
CA LYS A 99 -13.25 8.58 19.18
C LYS A 99 -13.31 7.19 18.59
N PHE A 100 -13.93 7.05 17.41
CA PHE A 100 -14.06 5.79 16.69
C PHE A 100 -13.20 5.80 15.42
N TYR A 101 -12.24 4.87 15.36
CA TYR A 101 -11.34 4.67 14.23
C TYR A 101 -11.81 3.45 13.44
N TYR A 102 -12.17 3.64 12.17
CA TYR A 102 -12.62 2.56 11.31
C TYR A 102 -11.52 1.53 11.07
N LEU A 103 -11.88 0.25 11.14
CA LEU A 103 -10.98 -0.87 10.88
C LEU A 103 -11.42 -1.59 9.60
N SER A 104 -10.50 -1.72 8.66
CA SER A 104 -10.69 -2.49 7.44
C SER A 104 -10.59 -3.97 7.77
N THR A 105 -11.74 -4.64 7.83
CA THR A 105 -11.82 -6.05 8.21
C THR A 105 -12.70 -6.82 7.24
N HIS A 106 -12.51 -8.12 7.18
CA HIS A 106 -13.44 -9.02 6.49
C HIS A 106 -13.56 -10.34 7.25
N LYS A 107 -14.69 -11.02 7.06
CA LYS A 107 -14.91 -12.36 7.62
C LYS A 107 -14.65 -13.41 6.55
N LYS A 108 -13.92 -14.46 6.91
CA LYS A 108 -13.68 -15.64 6.07
C LYS A 108 -13.65 -16.87 6.95
N ASP A 109 -14.43 -17.90 6.64
CA ASP A 109 -14.46 -19.17 7.39
C ASP A 109 -14.67 -18.96 8.91
N LYS A 110 -15.61 -18.08 9.27
CA LYS A 110 -15.90 -17.63 10.66
C LYS A 110 -14.76 -16.88 11.37
N LYS A 111 -13.61 -16.69 10.73
CA LYS A 111 -12.50 -15.87 11.22
C LYS A 111 -12.70 -14.41 10.86
N LEU A 112 -12.20 -13.53 11.70
CA LEU A 112 -12.18 -12.09 11.48
C LEU A 112 -10.75 -11.64 11.19
N LEU A 113 -10.56 -11.21 9.95
CA LEU A 113 -9.27 -10.90 9.38
C LEU A 113 -9.11 -9.39 9.24
N LEU A 114 -7.93 -8.90 9.61
CA LEU A 114 -7.52 -7.54 9.27
C LEU A 114 -7.21 -7.49 7.77
N SER A 115 -7.80 -6.53 7.06
CA SER A 115 -7.66 -6.35 5.61
C SER A 115 -6.64 -5.28 5.25
N SER A 116 -6.25 -4.43 6.19
CA SER A 116 -5.27 -3.37 5.98
C SER A 116 -4.19 -3.43 7.04
N ALA A 117 -2.93 -3.60 6.63
CA ALA A 117 -1.82 -3.62 7.57
C ALA A 117 -1.63 -2.25 8.24
N SER A 118 -2.06 -1.15 7.60
CA SER A 118 -2.01 0.19 8.21
C SER A 118 -2.83 0.28 9.51
N ASP A 119 -3.84 -0.57 9.68
CA ASP A 119 -4.68 -0.55 10.87
C ASP A 119 -3.93 -1.12 12.09
N CYS A 120 -2.81 -1.82 11.89
CA CYS A 120 -1.93 -2.26 12.98
C CYS A 120 -1.36 -1.07 13.77
N LEU A 121 -1.31 0.13 13.16
CA LEU A 121 -0.84 1.35 13.80
C LEU A 121 -1.71 1.79 14.99
N LEU A 122 -2.92 1.23 15.11
CA LEU A 122 -3.86 1.52 16.19
C LEU A 122 -3.72 0.59 17.40
N PHE A 123 -2.90 -0.47 17.29
CA PHE A 123 -2.80 -1.52 18.30
C PHE A 123 -1.38 -1.62 18.86
N ARG A 124 -1.26 -2.20 20.05
CA ARG A 124 0.02 -2.56 20.65
C ARG A 124 0.50 -3.88 20.09
N TRP A 125 1.80 -4.00 19.81
CA TRP A 125 2.43 -5.26 19.41
C TRP A 125 3.96 -5.26 19.52
N ASP A 126 4.54 -6.44 19.66
CA ASP A 126 5.99 -6.63 19.71
C ASP A 126 6.64 -6.59 18.32
N VAL A 127 7.70 -5.80 18.17
CA VAL A 127 8.42 -5.61 16.91
C VAL A 127 9.38 -6.78 16.66
N THR A 128 8.82 -7.91 16.23
CA THR A 128 9.54 -9.14 15.91
C THR A 128 9.41 -9.51 14.43
N ILE A 129 10.42 -10.18 13.87
CA ILE A 129 10.41 -10.60 12.45
C ILE A 129 9.16 -11.44 12.12
N GLU A 130 8.73 -12.31 13.05
CA GLU A 130 7.51 -13.11 12.88
C GLU A 130 6.26 -12.25 12.73
N ASN A 131 6.06 -11.27 13.61
CA ASN A 131 4.92 -10.36 13.56
C ASN A 131 4.96 -9.47 12.30
N GLY A 132 6.15 -9.01 11.91
CA GLY A 132 6.33 -8.25 10.67
C GLY A 132 5.95 -9.04 9.43
N LYS A 133 6.27 -10.34 9.35
CA LYS A 133 5.86 -11.19 8.22
C LYS A 133 4.34 -11.28 8.11
N LYS A 134 3.65 -11.49 9.23
CA LYS A 134 2.17 -11.49 9.26
C LYS A 134 1.59 -10.15 8.77
N LEU A 135 2.22 -9.01 9.11
CA LEU A 135 1.80 -7.69 8.62
C LEU A 135 2.07 -7.50 7.11
N ILE A 136 3.16 -8.06 6.58
CA ILE A 136 3.42 -8.06 5.13
C ILE A 136 2.35 -8.83 4.38
N ASP A 137 1.99 -10.01 4.87
CA ASP A 137 0.96 -10.84 4.25
C ASP A 137 -0.38 -10.11 4.17
N ILE A 138 -0.68 -9.26 5.16
CA ILE A 138 -1.86 -8.38 5.16
C ILE A 138 -1.70 -7.20 4.20
N TYR A 139 -0.53 -6.55 4.17
CA TYR A 139 -0.27 -5.40 3.30
C TYR A 139 -0.36 -5.77 1.82
N ASN A 140 -0.05 -7.03 1.48
CA ASN A 140 -0.20 -7.63 0.16
C ASN A 140 0.38 -6.73 -0.95
N ILE A 141 1.71 -6.62 -0.98
CA ILE A 141 2.44 -5.86 -1.99
C ILE A 141 2.09 -6.42 -3.38
N ARG A 142 1.22 -5.71 -4.09
CA ARG A 142 0.79 -6.13 -5.42
C ARG A 142 1.99 -6.17 -6.37
N ASN A 143 2.15 -7.29 -7.06
CA ASN A 143 3.21 -7.55 -8.05
C ASN A 143 4.62 -7.68 -7.45
N GLU A 144 4.73 -8.17 -6.21
CA GLU A 144 5.99 -8.71 -5.69
C GLU A 144 6.48 -9.90 -6.53
N MET A 145 7.79 -10.06 -6.65
CA MET A 145 8.41 -11.18 -7.36
C MET A 145 9.64 -11.73 -6.65
N SER A 146 9.89 -13.03 -6.85
CA SER A 146 11.12 -13.66 -6.38
C SER A 146 12.34 -13.19 -7.17
N LEU A 147 13.53 -13.34 -6.58
CA LEU A 147 14.79 -13.05 -7.26
C LEU A 147 14.97 -13.91 -8.53
N ALA A 148 14.46 -15.15 -8.53
CA ALA A 148 14.48 -16.02 -9.70
C ALA A 148 13.65 -15.44 -10.86
N LYS A 149 12.39 -15.06 -10.59
CA LYS A 149 11.51 -14.40 -11.56
C LYS A 149 12.12 -13.11 -12.10
N TYR A 150 12.71 -12.30 -11.22
CA TYR A 150 13.43 -11.08 -11.63
C TYR A 150 14.55 -11.39 -12.65
N LYS A 151 15.38 -12.41 -12.38
CA LYS A 151 16.49 -12.81 -13.27
C LYS A 151 15.99 -13.36 -14.59
N GLU A 152 14.92 -14.14 -14.60
CA GLU A 152 14.28 -14.66 -15.81
C GLU A 152 13.76 -13.52 -16.70
N ILE A 153 13.01 -12.58 -16.12
CA ILE A 153 12.53 -11.39 -16.83
C ILE A 153 13.70 -10.58 -17.38
N GLY A 154 14.72 -10.35 -16.56
CA GLY A 154 15.93 -9.63 -16.97
C GLY A 154 16.62 -10.30 -18.17
N THR A 155 16.82 -11.61 -18.10
CA THR A 155 17.43 -12.39 -19.18
C THR A 155 16.59 -12.35 -20.45
N ALA A 156 15.27 -12.48 -20.34
CA ALA A 156 14.36 -12.40 -21.48
C ALA A 156 14.39 -11.01 -22.15
N LEU A 157 14.39 -9.94 -21.37
CA LEU A 157 14.49 -8.57 -21.88
C LEU A 157 15.84 -8.29 -22.56
N GLN A 158 16.93 -8.83 -22.01
CA GLN A 158 18.27 -8.71 -22.61
C GLN A 158 18.35 -9.42 -23.96
N LYS A 159 17.72 -10.59 -24.11
CA LYS A 159 17.64 -11.30 -25.40
C LYS A 159 16.84 -10.53 -26.44
N LEU A 160 15.78 -9.83 -26.04
CA LEU A 160 14.99 -8.99 -26.94
C LEU A 160 15.73 -7.72 -27.37
N ASN A 161 16.65 -7.23 -26.54
CA ASN A 161 17.47 -6.07 -26.85
C ASN A 161 18.79 -6.11 -26.07
N GLU A 162 19.84 -6.60 -26.73
CA GLU A 162 21.18 -6.79 -26.15
C GLU A 162 21.81 -5.47 -25.64
N LYS A 163 21.30 -4.32 -26.08
CA LYS A 163 21.78 -3.01 -25.61
C LYS A 163 21.29 -2.67 -24.19
N ILE A 164 20.28 -3.37 -23.67
CA ILE A 164 19.77 -3.13 -22.32
C ILE A 164 20.67 -3.86 -21.31
N LYS A 165 21.40 -3.10 -20.49
CA LYS A 165 22.12 -3.67 -19.35
C LYS A 165 21.16 -3.77 -18.16
N ILE A 166 20.91 -5.00 -17.70
CA ILE A 166 20.04 -5.28 -16.56
C ILE A 166 20.90 -5.80 -15.40
N PRO A 167 20.81 -5.21 -14.21
CA PRO A 167 21.61 -5.64 -13.05
C PRO A 167 21.09 -6.95 -12.47
N LEU A 168 21.55 -8.10 -12.98
CA LEU A 168 21.07 -9.42 -12.49
C LEU A 168 21.57 -9.79 -11.09
N ASN A 169 22.61 -9.11 -10.59
CA ASN A 169 23.21 -9.36 -9.27
C ASN A 169 22.58 -8.46 -8.20
N VAL A 170 21.26 -8.55 -8.02
CA VAL A 170 20.55 -7.85 -6.95
C VAL A 170 20.73 -8.62 -5.64
N ASN A 171 21.32 -7.98 -4.63
CA ASN A 171 21.39 -8.53 -3.29
C ASN A 171 20.17 -8.06 -2.46
N LEU A 172 19.41 -9.02 -1.91
CA LEU A 172 18.31 -8.78 -1.00
C LEU A 172 18.71 -9.25 0.40
N LYS A 173 18.72 -8.33 1.36
CA LYS A 173 18.98 -8.70 2.75
C LYS A 173 17.79 -9.47 3.31
N LYS A 174 18.07 -10.49 4.13
CA LYS A 174 17.02 -11.15 4.94
C LYS A 174 16.38 -10.11 5.86
N ALA A 175 15.11 -10.34 6.20
CA ALA A 175 14.40 -9.51 7.16
C ALA A 175 15.19 -9.43 8.48
N HIS A 176 15.38 -8.23 8.99
CA HIS A 176 16.15 -7.97 10.21
C HIS A 176 15.58 -6.77 10.95
N VAL A 177 15.85 -6.73 12.25
CA VAL A 177 15.45 -5.61 13.10
C VAL A 177 16.49 -4.51 12.98
N ILE A 178 16.03 -3.28 12.85
CA ILE A 178 16.83 -2.06 12.89
C ILE A 178 16.29 -1.15 14.00
N SER A 179 17.13 -0.26 14.52
CA SER A 179 16.74 0.75 15.49
C SER A 179 17.01 2.14 14.93
N GLU A 180 16.02 3.02 14.96
CA GLU A 180 16.10 4.41 14.49
C GLU A 180 15.39 5.30 15.51
N SER A 181 16.08 6.32 16.03
CA SER A 181 15.48 7.31 16.96
C SER A 181 14.71 6.69 18.13
N LYS A 182 15.29 5.70 18.81
CA LYS A 182 14.70 4.92 19.93
C LYS A 182 13.51 4.01 19.54
N LEU A 183 13.17 3.90 18.27
CA LEU A 183 12.13 3.03 17.76
C LEU A 183 12.73 1.81 17.07
N ARG A 184 12.10 0.63 17.27
CA ARG A 184 12.44 -0.57 16.53
C ARG A 184 11.58 -0.70 15.27
N TYR A 185 12.21 -1.13 14.20
CA TYR A 185 11.56 -1.47 12.94
C TYR A 185 12.05 -2.81 12.45
N ILE A 186 11.23 -3.47 11.65
CA ILE A 186 11.62 -4.63 10.86
C ILE A 186 11.80 -4.14 9.44
N LEU A 187 13.00 -4.32 8.90
CA LEU A 187 13.33 -3.98 7.53
C LEU A 187 13.18 -5.20 6.65
N PHE A 188 12.34 -5.08 5.63
CA PHE A 188 12.17 -6.04 4.56
C PHE A 188 12.70 -5.47 3.26
N GLU A 189 13.38 -6.30 2.47
CA GLU A 189 13.79 -5.97 1.12
C GLU A 189 13.13 -6.92 0.13
N GLY A 190 12.68 -6.40 -0.99
CA GLY A 190 12.08 -7.20 -2.05
C GLY A 190 12.18 -6.54 -3.41
N ILE A 191 11.60 -7.21 -4.40
CA ILE A 191 11.52 -6.72 -5.78
C ILE A 191 10.06 -6.71 -6.19
N ALA A 192 9.61 -5.62 -6.81
CA ALA A 192 8.25 -5.49 -7.29
C ALA A 192 8.18 -4.82 -8.65
N TYR A 193 7.04 -5.00 -9.32
CA TYR A 193 6.74 -4.37 -10.60
C TYR A 193 5.68 -3.28 -10.47
N ASN A 194 6.02 -2.06 -10.86
CA ASN A 194 5.06 -0.97 -10.97
C ASN A 194 4.42 -0.98 -12.35
N ARG A 195 3.23 -1.57 -12.47
CA ARG A 195 2.48 -1.63 -13.74
C ARG A 195 2.11 -0.25 -14.30
N TYR A 196 1.89 0.76 -13.47
CA TYR A 196 1.49 2.09 -13.97
C TYR A 196 2.66 2.86 -14.58
N SER A 197 3.86 2.67 -14.01
CA SER A 197 5.07 3.36 -14.44
C SER A 197 6.03 2.47 -15.24
N ASN A 198 5.66 1.21 -15.45
CA ASN A 198 6.35 0.23 -16.28
C ASN A 198 7.81 -0.03 -15.89
N TYR A 199 8.10 -0.13 -14.60
CA TYR A 199 9.44 -0.43 -14.12
C TYR A 199 9.44 -1.51 -13.04
N ILE A 200 10.54 -2.25 -12.98
CA ILE A 200 10.84 -3.18 -11.89
C ILE A 200 11.80 -2.48 -10.94
N TYR A 201 11.54 -2.59 -9.65
CA TYR A 201 12.29 -1.88 -8.62
C TYR A 201 12.59 -2.78 -7.43
N LYS A 202 13.76 -2.58 -6.82
CA LYS A 202 14.06 -3.04 -5.47
C LYS A 202 13.41 -2.08 -4.50
N TYR A 203 12.75 -2.61 -3.47
CA TYR A 203 12.15 -1.82 -2.42
C TYR A 203 12.68 -2.20 -1.04
N SER A 204 12.67 -1.23 -0.14
CA SER A 204 12.86 -1.45 1.30
C SER A 204 11.59 -1.02 2.03
N LEU A 205 10.98 -1.94 2.76
CA LEU A 205 9.78 -1.70 3.57
C LEU A 205 10.17 -1.74 5.04
N LYS A 206 9.87 -0.65 5.76
CA LYS A 206 10.01 -0.59 7.22
C LYS A 206 8.65 -0.82 7.86
N ILE A 207 8.59 -1.75 8.80
CA ILE A 207 7.41 -2.06 9.61
C ILE A 207 7.73 -1.86 11.08
N GLY A 208 7.00 -0.97 11.73
CA GLY A 208 7.15 -0.66 13.16
C GLY A 208 6.06 0.33 13.57
N PRO A 209 6.40 1.43 14.25
CA PRO A 209 5.45 2.51 14.58
C PRO A 209 4.77 3.16 13.39
N TYR A 210 5.33 2.98 12.20
CA TYR A 210 4.74 3.34 10.92
C TYR A 210 5.05 2.21 9.94
N ILE A 211 4.17 1.98 8.96
CA ILE A 211 4.47 1.15 7.80
C ILE A 211 4.76 2.10 6.64
N PHE A 212 5.98 2.07 6.10
CA PHE A 212 6.30 2.87 4.93
C PHE A 212 7.35 2.20 4.05
N ILE A 213 7.16 2.35 2.74
CA ILE A 213 8.17 2.00 1.74
C ILE A 213 9.20 3.12 1.77
N HIS A 214 10.41 2.80 2.24
CA HIS A 214 11.47 3.76 2.48
C HIS A 214 12.19 4.13 1.19
N ASN A 215 12.55 3.13 0.38
CA ASN A 215 13.35 3.33 -0.83
C ASN A 215 12.81 2.51 -2.00
N GLN A 216 12.90 3.07 -3.21
CA GLN A 216 12.60 2.39 -4.46
C GLN A 216 13.75 2.63 -5.45
N GLU A 217 14.60 1.62 -5.63
CA GLU A 217 15.67 1.64 -6.61
C GLU A 217 15.16 1.00 -7.90
N LYS A 218 15.15 1.76 -9.00
CA LYS A 218 14.71 1.25 -10.31
C LYS A 218 15.79 0.32 -10.87
N LEU A 219 15.43 -0.95 -11.03
CA LEU A 219 16.31 -1.98 -11.58
C LEU A 219 16.17 -2.10 -13.11
N ILE A 220 14.93 -2.06 -13.61
CA ILE A 220 14.61 -2.15 -15.03
C ILE A 220 13.57 -1.09 -15.35
N ILE A 221 13.85 -0.22 -16.33
CA ILE A 221 12.94 0.84 -16.77
C ILE A 221 12.37 0.45 -18.14
N GLY A 222 11.09 0.13 -18.19
CA GLY A 222 10.36 -0.12 -19.43
C GLY A 222 9.95 1.17 -20.15
N PRO A 223 9.31 1.05 -21.33
CA PRO A 223 8.82 2.19 -22.09
C PRO A 223 7.87 3.07 -21.27
N LYS A 224 7.89 4.38 -21.54
CA LYS A 224 6.99 5.36 -20.89
C LYS A 224 5.53 5.00 -21.18
N ARG A 225 4.68 5.13 -20.16
CA ARG A 225 3.23 4.99 -20.30
C ARG A 225 2.68 5.95 -21.35
N ILE A 226 1.83 5.40 -22.21
CA ILE A 226 1.03 6.13 -23.20
C ILE A 226 -0.44 5.82 -22.90
N GLU A 227 -1.28 6.85 -22.81
CA GLU A 227 -2.72 6.66 -22.64
C GLU A 227 -3.43 6.50 -23.99
N HIS A 228 -4.57 5.81 -24.01
CA HIS A 228 -5.36 5.62 -25.24
C HIS A 228 -5.74 6.96 -25.89
N THR A 229 -6.09 7.95 -25.07
CA THR A 229 -6.44 9.30 -25.53
C THR A 229 -5.32 10.01 -26.29
N GLU A 230 -4.06 9.60 -26.10
CA GLU A 230 -2.92 10.18 -26.83
C GLU A 230 -2.83 9.73 -28.30
N PHE A 231 -3.60 8.73 -28.74
CA PHE A 231 -3.65 8.29 -30.13
C PHE A 231 -5.06 8.03 -30.69
N GLU A 232 -6.06 7.80 -29.84
CA GLU A 232 -7.47 7.69 -30.25
C GLU A 232 -8.22 9.04 -30.14
N GLY A 233 -7.62 10.03 -29.46
CA GLY A 233 -8.30 11.25 -29.06
C GLY A 233 -9.23 11.06 -27.88
N TYR A 234 -9.98 12.10 -27.53
CA TYR A 234 -10.91 12.10 -26.42
C TYR A 234 -12.29 12.58 -26.87
N LYS A 235 -13.35 11.86 -26.49
CA LYS A 235 -14.74 12.16 -26.91
C LYS A 235 -15.57 12.89 -25.85
N GLY A 236 -15.01 13.12 -24.66
CA GLY A 236 -15.77 13.60 -23.51
C GLY A 236 -16.50 12.48 -22.76
N ASN A 237 -16.71 12.68 -21.47
CA ASN A 237 -17.51 11.87 -20.55
C ASN A 237 -18.72 12.65 -20.00
N GLY A 238 -18.89 13.93 -20.35
CA GLY A 238 -20.05 14.76 -19.98
C GLY A 238 -20.04 15.25 -18.52
N LEU A 239 -18.94 15.13 -17.81
CA LEU A 239 -18.81 15.62 -16.43
C LEU A 239 -18.47 17.12 -16.39
N MET A 240 -18.91 17.79 -15.31
CA MET A 240 -18.79 19.25 -15.14
C MET A 240 -17.33 19.78 -15.12
N ASN A 241 -16.34 18.90 -14.92
CA ASN A 241 -14.90 19.22 -14.95
C ASN A 241 -14.15 18.34 -15.96
N ASP A 242 -14.82 17.93 -17.02
CA ASP A 242 -14.23 17.06 -18.01
C ASP A 242 -13.22 17.80 -18.90
N THR A 243 -12.32 17.04 -19.52
CA THR A 243 -11.40 17.58 -20.53
C THR A 243 -12.18 17.84 -21.82
N GLU A 244 -11.92 18.96 -22.50
CA GLU A 244 -12.57 19.22 -23.80
C GLU A 244 -12.26 18.09 -24.80
N PRO A 245 -13.25 17.63 -25.58
CA PRO A 245 -13.03 16.63 -26.62
C PRO A 245 -11.99 17.11 -27.64
N PHE A 246 -11.11 16.21 -28.07
CA PHE A 246 -10.11 16.51 -29.08
C PHE A 246 -9.82 15.28 -29.95
N THR A 247 -9.33 15.52 -31.15
CA THR A 247 -8.83 14.49 -32.06
C THR A 247 -7.31 14.55 -32.15
N VAL A 248 -6.70 13.44 -32.57
CA VAL A 248 -5.26 13.35 -32.80
C VAL A 248 -5.04 13.14 -34.29
N SER A 249 -4.09 13.85 -34.89
CA SER A 249 -3.79 13.68 -36.33
C SER A 249 -3.33 12.25 -36.61
N PRO A 250 -3.60 11.69 -37.80
CA PRO A 250 -3.22 10.32 -38.14
C PRO A 250 -1.72 10.02 -37.98
N GLU A 251 -0.86 10.98 -38.29
CA GLU A 251 0.60 10.85 -38.17
C GLU A 251 1.02 10.72 -36.71
N ILE A 252 0.49 11.58 -35.84
CA ILE A 252 0.75 11.54 -34.40
C ILE A 252 0.18 10.26 -33.80
N ALA A 253 -1.05 9.90 -34.17
CA ALA A 253 -1.72 8.68 -33.72
C ALA A 253 -0.90 7.43 -34.04
N LYS A 254 -0.37 7.31 -35.26
CA LYS A 254 0.49 6.19 -35.68
C LYS A 254 1.75 6.07 -34.80
N VAL A 255 2.44 7.19 -34.56
CA VAL A 255 3.66 7.20 -33.72
C VAL A 255 3.35 6.85 -32.27
N LYS A 256 2.27 7.39 -31.73
CA LYS A 256 1.84 7.16 -30.34
C LYS A 256 1.32 5.74 -30.13
N LYS A 257 0.59 5.18 -31.09
CA LYS A 257 0.15 3.78 -31.06
C LYS A 257 1.34 2.82 -31.03
N ALA A 258 2.36 3.04 -31.86
CA ALA A 258 3.57 2.22 -31.84
C ALA A 258 4.30 2.29 -30.49
N LYS A 259 4.30 3.45 -29.81
CA LYS A 259 4.85 3.59 -28.45
C LYS A 259 3.98 2.86 -27.41
N TYR A 260 2.67 2.95 -27.53
CA TYR A 260 1.72 2.22 -26.69
C TYR A 260 1.90 0.70 -26.83
N ASP A 261 2.09 0.20 -28.05
CA ASP A 261 2.28 -1.24 -28.29
C ASP A 261 3.56 -1.76 -27.64
N LYS A 262 4.66 -1.02 -27.73
CA LYS A 262 5.90 -1.33 -27.00
C LYS A 262 5.71 -1.32 -25.48
N TYR A 263 4.96 -0.34 -24.96
CA TYR A 263 4.60 -0.29 -23.54
C TYR A 263 3.83 -1.57 -23.13
N MET A 264 2.81 -1.95 -23.91
CA MET A 264 1.98 -3.13 -23.63
C MET A 264 2.74 -4.44 -23.78
N GLU A 265 3.65 -4.55 -24.75
CA GLU A 265 4.49 -5.73 -24.95
C GLU A 265 5.39 -5.98 -23.72
N PHE A 266 6.06 -4.93 -23.22
CA PHE A 266 6.82 -5.02 -21.98
C PHE A 266 5.94 -5.47 -20.81
N GLN A 267 4.74 -4.90 -20.66
CA GLN A 267 3.82 -5.30 -19.58
C GLN A 267 3.43 -6.76 -19.68
N LYS A 268 3.09 -7.22 -20.89
CA LYS A 268 2.68 -8.60 -21.16
C LYS A 268 3.80 -9.57 -20.82
N LEU A 269 5.03 -9.25 -21.20
CA LEU A 269 6.21 -10.05 -20.86
C LEU A 269 6.35 -10.18 -19.34
N VAL A 270 6.44 -9.06 -18.61
CA VAL A 270 6.62 -9.07 -17.15
C VAL A 270 5.46 -9.81 -16.46
N LEU A 271 4.21 -9.51 -16.83
CA LEU A 271 3.04 -10.12 -16.22
C LEU A 271 2.89 -11.61 -16.53
N LYS A 272 3.45 -12.11 -17.63
CA LYS A 272 3.50 -13.55 -17.92
C LYS A 272 4.27 -14.27 -16.81
N PHE A 273 5.48 -13.82 -16.50
CA PHE A 273 6.33 -14.39 -15.45
C PHE A 273 5.79 -14.20 -14.03
N LEU A 274 4.90 -13.22 -13.80
CA LEU A 274 4.30 -13.00 -12.48
C LEU A 274 3.08 -13.87 -12.20
N LYS A 275 2.39 -14.37 -13.25
CA LYS A 275 1.18 -15.19 -13.13
C LYS A 275 1.46 -16.70 -13.02
N GLU A 276 2.61 -17.14 -13.49
CA GLU A 276 3.16 -18.50 -13.33
C GLU A 276 3.80 -18.65 -11.94
#